data_AF-Q22LL0-F1
#
_entry.id   AF-Q22LL0-F1
#
_cell.length_a   1.000
_cell.length_b   1.000
_cell.length_c   1.000
_cell.angle_alpha   90.00
_cell.angle_beta   90.00
_cell.angle_gamma   90.00
#
_symmetry.space_group_name_H-M   'P 1'
#
loop_
_entity.id
_entity.type
_entity.pdbx_description
1 polymer ?
#
loop_
_entity_poly.entity_id
_entity_poly.type
_entity_poly.pdbx_seq_one_letter_code
_entity_poly.pdbx_strand_id
1 'polypeptide(L)'
;MIDQIIQEAENTIIPKWPPVNDYQVITNLIDLTSNQSQLNYVKQITDFFNQFKEEFVAKIDIIQKKMINETLKYPIDNQQIIQKYQEISSILEFKQLLSNQQTNNLQQHSTLCREFIKQKESQKDQNTDFLKNLFTQANQVQSNFNLEYPKIIKQQLFTLIDNISFFNQDIEKIRQNKNYSNIQLDNINNLNNHNQFKLSSDFLVKLISNKSNFCSEQFLNELNSSLQSLNPFLQQLKFDSIFKENKQPIDFSKISDQNLSKVEDYVKHQINLASDQQYESQLKNSLEIKQINLVMNSKVNFLKREFIQQFETFLIDIKPFLKQINFTESFSDQNKFDLFRNLQDEKVNKLFQINLLKQNFELISTNYNNGQLNCLVKKENGEFQIEKLNQDNWINCISNINLEKNLKYIFRIQVQSINENQDVTIGLMRFQNANLNQGYQEYLCSNLQQENQFFVRYFDCGIHKQLKGDKFMIKKENIIEMRVCLSEQILEVLDYPNYQYKLGLQDQYKSKLRQYDDLRFYLGIFYKGSKIILKDAKIVQSFKD
;
A
#
# COMPACT_ATOMS: atom_id res chain seq x y z
N MET A 1 -30.27 -84.91 32.83
CA MET A 1 -29.58 -84.12 31.80
C MET A 1 -29.91 -84.64 30.41
N ILE A 2 -29.75 -85.94 30.13
CA ILE A 2 -30.15 -86.54 28.84
C ILE A 2 -31.66 -86.40 28.59
N ASP A 3 -32.52 -86.65 29.58
CA ASP A 3 -33.98 -86.53 29.40
C ASP A 3 -34.44 -85.08 29.17
N GLN A 4 -33.81 -84.10 29.83
CA GLN A 4 -34.04 -82.67 29.56
C GLN A 4 -33.62 -82.31 28.13
N ILE A 5 -32.49 -82.83 27.65
CA ILE A 5 -32.07 -82.64 26.27
C ILE A 5 -33.10 -83.25 25.31
N ILE A 6 -33.63 -84.44 25.60
CA ILE A 6 -34.62 -85.09 24.74
C ILE A 6 -35.97 -84.35 24.72
N GLN A 7 -36.41 -83.78 25.84
CA GLN A 7 -37.72 -83.13 25.96
C GLN A 7 -37.72 -81.65 25.53
N GLU A 8 -36.62 -80.92 25.75
CA GLU A 8 -36.57 -79.46 25.61
C GLU A 8 -35.82 -78.98 24.35
N ALA A 9 -35.05 -79.85 23.69
CA ALA A 9 -34.15 -79.45 22.59
C ALA A 9 -34.83 -78.80 21.38
N GLU A 10 -36.13 -79.02 21.16
CA GLU A 10 -36.83 -78.48 20.00
C GLU A 10 -37.19 -77.00 20.15
N ASN A 11 -37.39 -76.50 21.38
CA ASN A 11 -38.05 -75.21 21.59
C ASN A 11 -37.37 -74.29 22.62
N THR A 12 -36.42 -74.76 23.41
CA THR A 12 -35.75 -73.94 24.44
C THR A 12 -34.24 -74.14 24.45
N ILE A 13 -33.53 -73.10 24.90
CA ILE A 13 -32.08 -73.16 25.11
C ILE A 13 -31.83 -73.85 26.44
N ILE A 14 -31.09 -74.95 26.42
CA ILE A 14 -30.81 -75.77 27.60
C ILE A 14 -29.59 -75.20 28.35
N PRO A 15 -29.71 -74.74 29.62
CA PRO A 15 -28.66 -73.97 30.31
C PRO A 15 -27.28 -74.64 30.41
N LYS A 16 -27.21 -75.97 30.32
CA LYS A 16 -25.99 -76.75 30.51
C LYS A 16 -25.52 -77.49 29.25
N TRP A 17 -26.12 -77.22 28.08
CA TRP A 17 -25.81 -77.92 26.83
C TRP A 17 -25.81 -76.95 25.62
N PRO A 18 -24.78 -76.96 24.76
CA PRO A 18 -23.58 -77.80 24.83
C PRO A 18 -22.64 -77.37 25.99
N PRO A 19 -21.70 -78.22 26.41
CA PRO A 19 -20.64 -77.80 27.32
C PRO A 19 -19.78 -76.73 26.65
N VAL A 20 -19.72 -75.53 27.25
CA VAL A 20 -18.95 -74.38 26.76
C VAL A 20 -17.97 -73.91 27.82
N ASN A 21 -16.89 -73.26 27.40
CA ASN A 21 -15.89 -72.70 28.31
C ASN A 21 -16.42 -71.47 29.08
N ASP A 22 -17.42 -70.79 28.52
CA ASP A 22 -18.08 -69.64 29.12
C ASP A 22 -19.61 -69.83 29.12
N TYR A 23 -20.15 -70.27 30.25
CA TYR A 23 -21.58 -70.48 30.42
C TYR A 23 -22.39 -69.17 30.43
N GLN A 24 -21.74 -68.01 30.60
CA GLN A 24 -22.41 -66.71 30.49
C GLN A 24 -23.02 -66.51 29.10
N VAL A 25 -22.42 -67.09 28.06
CA VAL A 25 -22.95 -67.06 26.68
C VAL A 25 -24.31 -67.76 26.60
N ILE A 26 -24.48 -68.92 27.25
CA ILE A 26 -25.75 -69.65 27.26
C ILE A 26 -26.80 -68.88 28.06
N THR A 27 -26.43 -68.33 29.22
CA THR A 27 -27.31 -67.48 30.02
C THR A 27 -27.79 -66.25 29.24
N ASN A 28 -26.89 -65.54 28.56
CA ASN A 28 -27.25 -64.36 27.76
C ASN A 28 -28.21 -64.73 26.60
N LEU A 29 -28.04 -65.89 25.96
CA LEU A 29 -28.94 -66.35 24.90
C LEU A 29 -30.32 -66.73 25.44
N ILE A 30 -30.39 -67.35 26.62
CA ILE A 30 -31.65 -67.62 27.33
C ILE A 30 -32.36 -66.30 27.65
N ASP A 31 -31.64 -65.30 28.16
CA ASP A 31 -32.20 -63.98 28.47
C ASP A 31 -32.72 -63.26 27.22
N LEU A 32 -31.98 -63.32 26.11
CA LEU A 32 -32.36 -62.77 24.81
C LEU A 32 -33.65 -63.41 24.27
N THR A 33 -33.77 -64.73 24.34
CA THR A 33 -34.91 -65.48 23.80
C THR A 33 -36.15 -65.44 24.70
N SER A 34 -35.96 -65.22 26.01
CA SER A 34 -37.04 -65.04 26.99
C SER A 34 -37.79 -63.71 26.79
N ASN A 35 -37.11 -62.68 26.29
CA ASN A 35 -37.71 -61.41 25.90
C ASN A 35 -38.30 -61.45 24.47
N GLN A 36 -39.28 -62.33 24.23
CA GLN A 36 -39.94 -62.53 22.93
C GLN A 36 -40.47 -61.23 22.27
N SER A 37 -40.76 -60.19 23.06
CA SER A 37 -41.23 -58.89 22.55
C SER A 37 -40.15 -58.09 21.82
N GLN A 38 -38.87 -58.22 22.19
CA GLN A 38 -37.77 -57.43 21.63
C GLN A 38 -37.24 -57.98 20.29
N LEU A 39 -37.41 -59.28 20.02
CA LEU A 39 -36.86 -59.95 18.83
C LEU A 39 -37.85 -60.07 17.65
N ASN A 40 -39.11 -59.62 17.80
CA ASN A 40 -40.09 -59.68 16.71
C ASN A 40 -39.97 -58.48 15.74
N TYR A 41 -38.81 -58.38 15.08
CA TYR A 41 -38.49 -57.26 14.17
C TYR A 41 -39.46 -57.15 12.99
N VAL A 42 -39.97 -58.28 12.48
CA VAL A 42 -40.97 -58.27 11.39
C VAL A 42 -42.24 -57.56 11.82
N LYS A 43 -42.74 -57.85 13.03
CA LYS A 43 -43.91 -57.17 13.57
C LYS A 43 -43.63 -55.69 13.83
N GLN A 44 -42.49 -55.34 14.41
CA GLN A 44 -42.12 -53.94 14.67
C GLN A 44 -42.03 -53.11 13.37
N ILE A 45 -41.43 -53.66 12.31
CA ILE A 45 -41.35 -53.02 10.99
C ILE A 45 -42.75 -52.87 10.37
N THR A 46 -43.57 -53.92 10.48
CA THR A 46 -44.94 -53.91 9.96
C THR A 46 -45.81 -52.87 10.66
N ASP A 47 -45.76 -52.84 11.99
CA ASP A 47 -46.49 -51.89 12.82
C ASP A 47 -46.05 -50.45 12.53
N PHE A 48 -44.73 -50.21 12.39
CA PHE A 48 -44.20 -48.91 11.98
C PHE A 48 -44.77 -48.45 10.64
N PHE A 49 -44.72 -49.29 9.60
CA PHE A 49 -45.21 -48.87 8.28
C PHE A 49 -46.71 -48.70 8.22
N ASN A 50 -47.49 -49.47 8.99
CA ASN A 50 -48.93 -49.29 9.08
C ASN A 50 -49.26 -47.93 9.71
N GLN A 51 -48.65 -47.62 10.87
CA GLN A 51 -48.83 -46.32 11.53
C GLN A 51 -48.34 -45.18 10.63
N PHE A 52 -47.15 -45.31 10.03
CA PHE A 52 -46.59 -44.28 9.16
C PHE A 52 -47.48 -43.98 7.96
N LYS A 53 -48.08 -45.00 7.31
CA LYS A 53 -49.01 -44.80 6.20
C LYS A 53 -50.25 -44.04 6.64
N GLU A 54 -50.87 -44.41 7.76
CA GLU A 54 -52.06 -43.74 8.27
C GLU A 54 -51.78 -42.27 8.59
N GLU A 55 -50.69 -41.99 9.31
CA GLU A 55 -50.28 -40.63 9.66
C GLU A 55 -49.92 -39.80 8.42
N PHE A 56 -49.22 -40.40 7.45
CA PHE A 56 -48.81 -39.72 6.22
C PHE A 56 -50.02 -39.33 5.37
N VAL A 57 -50.95 -40.25 5.13
CA VAL A 57 -52.19 -39.99 4.39
C VAL A 57 -52.99 -38.88 5.06
N ALA A 58 -53.18 -38.96 6.39
CA ALA A 58 -53.90 -37.93 7.15
C ALA A 58 -53.25 -36.54 6.99
N LYS A 59 -51.91 -36.45 7.03
CA LYS A 59 -51.20 -35.18 6.82
C LYS A 59 -51.37 -34.64 5.40
N ILE A 60 -51.32 -35.50 4.38
CA ILE A 60 -51.54 -35.10 2.99
C ILE A 60 -52.97 -34.57 2.80
N ASP A 61 -53.97 -35.24 3.36
CA ASP A 61 -55.37 -34.81 3.29
C ASP A 61 -55.59 -33.44 3.96
N ILE A 62 -54.97 -33.21 5.12
CA ILE A 62 -55.02 -31.92 5.82
C ILE A 62 -54.42 -30.81 4.95
N ILE A 63 -53.24 -31.05 4.36
CA ILE A 63 -52.57 -30.06 3.51
C ILE A 63 -53.38 -29.82 2.23
N GLN A 64 -53.92 -30.87 1.60
CA GLN A 64 -54.76 -30.74 0.42
C GLN A 64 -55.99 -29.86 0.70
N LYS A 65 -56.73 -30.14 1.79
CA LYS A 65 -57.88 -29.33 2.21
C LYS A 65 -57.47 -27.88 2.49
N LYS A 66 -56.32 -27.66 3.14
CA LYS A 66 -55.79 -26.32 3.38
C LYS A 66 -55.55 -25.57 2.07
N MET A 67 -54.88 -26.18 1.09
CA MET A 67 -54.56 -25.53 -0.19
C MET A 67 -55.81 -25.27 -1.04
N ILE A 68 -56.79 -26.17 -1.02
CA ILE A 68 -58.11 -25.94 -1.65
C ILE A 68 -58.79 -24.74 -0.99
N ASN A 69 -58.84 -24.69 0.35
CA ASN A 69 -59.44 -23.57 1.07
C ASN A 69 -58.73 -22.24 0.82
N GLU A 70 -57.40 -22.21 0.70
CA GLU A 70 -56.66 -21.01 0.29
C GLU A 70 -57.04 -20.55 -1.12
N THR A 71 -57.25 -21.49 -2.06
CA THR A 71 -57.71 -21.18 -3.42
C THR A 71 -59.12 -20.57 -3.40
N LEU A 72 -59.99 -21.05 -2.51
CA LEU A 72 -61.36 -20.51 -2.35
C LEU A 72 -61.39 -19.10 -1.73
N LYS A 73 -60.29 -18.58 -1.19
CA LYS A 73 -60.20 -17.18 -0.72
C LYS A 73 -60.04 -16.19 -1.87
N TYR A 74 -59.67 -16.66 -3.07
CA TYR A 74 -59.58 -15.77 -4.22
C TYR A 74 -60.98 -15.46 -4.76
N PRO A 75 -61.32 -14.17 -4.92
CA PRO A 75 -62.71 -13.74 -4.99
C PRO A 75 -63.40 -13.94 -6.35
N ILE A 76 -62.69 -14.44 -7.37
CA ILE A 76 -63.18 -14.50 -8.75
C ILE A 76 -62.69 -15.76 -9.47
N ASP A 77 -63.63 -16.55 -9.99
CA ASP A 77 -63.40 -17.63 -10.95
C ASP A 77 -63.81 -17.23 -12.38
N ASN A 78 -63.58 -18.12 -13.36
CA ASN A 78 -63.90 -17.85 -14.77
C ASN A 78 -65.39 -17.48 -15.00
N GLN A 79 -66.33 -18.07 -14.26
CA GLN A 79 -67.75 -17.77 -14.42
C GLN A 79 -68.07 -16.38 -13.87
N GLN A 80 -67.46 -16.01 -12.74
CA GLN A 80 -67.63 -14.69 -12.14
C GLN A 80 -66.96 -13.58 -12.96
N ILE A 81 -65.86 -13.85 -13.67
CA ILE A 81 -65.28 -12.91 -14.65
C ILE A 81 -66.31 -12.61 -15.75
N ILE A 82 -66.89 -13.65 -16.32
CA ILE A 82 -67.88 -13.51 -17.40
C ILE A 82 -69.12 -12.76 -16.91
N GLN A 83 -69.63 -13.10 -15.71
CA GLN A 83 -70.80 -12.45 -15.14
C GLN A 83 -70.55 -10.96 -14.88
N LYS A 84 -69.44 -10.61 -14.22
CA LYS A 84 -69.08 -9.20 -13.97
C LYS A 84 -68.84 -8.43 -15.27
N TYR A 85 -68.24 -9.06 -16.28
CA TYR A 85 -68.12 -8.44 -17.60
C TYR A 85 -69.49 -8.18 -18.23
N GLN A 86 -70.44 -9.12 -18.14
CA GLN A 86 -71.79 -8.95 -18.66
C GLN A 86 -72.56 -7.84 -17.93
N GLU A 87 -72.37 -7.70 -16.62
CA GLU A 87 -72.91 -6.62 -15.79
C GLU A 87 -72.34 -5.26 -16.19
N ILE A 88 -71.01 -5.13 -16.30
CA ILE A 88 -70.36 -3.88 -16.70
C ILE A 88 -70.78 -3.46 -18.12
N SER A 89 -70.75 -4.43 -19.05
CA SER A 89 -71.10 -4.18 -20.44
C SER A 89 -72.60 -3.97 -20.66
N SER A 90 -73.46 -4.44 -19.74
CA SER A 90 -74.91 -4.56 -19.94
C SER A 90 -75.27 -5.21 -21.29
N ILE A 91 -74.43 -6.11 -21.80
CA ILE A 91 -74.56 -6.63 -23.16
C ILE A 91 -75.86 -7.41 -23.35
N LEU A 92 -76.38 -8.01 -22.28
CA LEU A 92 -77.66 -8.72 -22.30
C LEU A 92 -78.84 -7.75 -22.42
N GLU A 93 -78.80 -6.61 -21.73
CA GLU A 93 -79.81 -5.54 -21.86
C GLU A 93 -79.78 -4.94 -23.26
N PHE A 94 -78.58 -4.69 -23.79
CA PHE A 94 -78.42 -4.21 -25.16
C PHE A 94 -78.95 -5.21 -26.19
N LYS A 95 -78.68 -6.52 -25.99
CA LYS A 95 -79.23 -7.59 -26.83
C LYS A 95 -80.76 -7.62 -26.78
N GLN A 96 -81.37 -7.49 -25.61
CA GLN A 96 -82.82 -7.42 -25.47
C GLN A 96 -83.40 -6.18 -26.17
N LEU A 97 -82.73 -5.04 -26.03
CA LEU A 97 -83.10 -3.79 -26.69
C LEU A 97 -83.06 -3.93 -28.22
N LEU A 98 -82.03 -4.57 -28.77
CA LEU A 98 -81.94 -4.87 -30.21
C LEU A 98 -82.97 -5.91 -30.69
N SER A 99 -83.37 -6.84 -29.82
CA SER A 99 -84.28 -7.94 -30.18
C SER A 99 -85.76 -7.53 -30.11
N ASN A 100 -86.11 -6.47 -29.38
CA ASN A 100 -87.47 -5.95 -29.24
C ASN A 100 -87.91 -5.11 -30.46
N GLN A 101 -87.98 -5.74 -31.65
CA GLN A 101 -88.45 -5.11 -32.89
C GLN A 101 -89.99 -5.05 -33.03
N GLN A 102 -90.75 -5.30 -31.97
CA GLN A 102 -92.21 -5.23 -31.99
C GLN A 102 -92.74 -3.96 -31.31
N THR A 103 -92.94 -2.90 -32.11
CA THR A 103 -94.16 -2.04 -32.20
C THR A 103 -93.85 -0.59 -32.64
N ASN A 104 -94.21 -0.31 -33.89
CA ASN A 104 -94.76 0.94 -34.44
C ASN A 104 -93.97 2.27 -34.49
N ASN A 105 -92.70 2.36 -34.09
CA ASN A 105 -91.90 3.54 -34.46
C ASN A 105 -90.38 3.25 -34.55
N LEU A 106 -89.90 2.95 -35.77
CA LEU A 106 -88.48 2.73 -36.10
C LEU A 106 -87.57 3.87 -35.59
N GLN A 107 -88.07 5.11 -35.60
CA GLN A 107 -87.32 6.26 -35.09
C GLN A 107 -87.17 6.20 -33.58
N GLN A 108 -88.21 5.85 -32.82
CA GLN A 108 -88.11 5.73 -31.35
C GLN A 108 -87.17 4.60 -30.95
N HIS A 109 -87.23 3.45 -31.61
CA HIS A 109 -86.31 2.34 -31.34
C HIS A 109 -84.85 2.72 -31.63
N SER A 110 -84.61 3.41 -32.76
CA SER A 110 -83.27 3.93 -33.08
C SER A 110 -82.81 4.98 -32.06
N THR A 111 -83.71 5.81 -31.54
CA THR A 111 -83.39 6.79 -30.49
C THR A 111 -82.99 6.10 -29.20
N LEU A 112 -83.75 5.09 -28.75
CA LEU A 112 -83.42 4.30 -27.55
C LEU A 112 -82.06 3.59 -27.67
N CYS A 113 -81.77 3.01 -28.85
CA CYS A 113 -80.44 2.41 -29.11
C CYS A 113 -79.32 3.46 -29.02
N ARG A 114 -79.52 4.63 -29.62
CA ARG A 114 -78.54 5.73 -29.60
C ARG A 114 -78.35 6.31 -28.20
N GLU A 115 -79.41 6.42 -27.41
CA GLU A 115 -79.36 6.86 -26.03
C GLU A 115 -78.60 5.86 -25.16
N PHE A 116 -78.87 4.57 -25.31
CA PHE A 116 -78.12 3.52 -24.60
C PHE A 116 -76.63 3.55 -24.95
N ILE A 117 -76.28 3.67 -26.24
CA ILE A 117 -74.88 3.78 -26.67
C ILE A 117 -74.24 5.07 -26.14
N LYS A 118 -74.94 6.22 -26.20
CA LYS A 118 -74.43 7.49 -25.63
C LYS A 118 -74.22 7.40 -24.12
N GLN A 119 -75.10 6.70 -23.40
CA GLN A 119 -74.97 6.45 -21.98
C GLN A 119 -73.77 5.55 -21.67
N LYS A 120 -73.54 4.49 -22.44
CA LYS A 120 -72.36 3.63 -22.27
C LYS A 120 -71.06 4.35 -22.66
N GLU A 121 -71.10 5.19 -23.69
CA GLU A 121 -69.97 6.02 -24.12
C GLU A 121 -69.63 7.09 -23.07
N SER A 122 -70.61 7.70 -22.40
CA SER A 122 -70.37 8.65 -21.31
C SER A 122 -69.80 7.98 -20.04
N GLN A 123 -70.02 6.67 -19.88
CA GLN A 123 -69.48 5.86 -18.77
C GLN A 123 -68.16 5.14 -19.12
N LYS A 124 -67.55 5.40 -20.29
CA LYS A 124 -66.41 4.60 -20.78
C LYS A 124 -65.20 4.57 -19.83
N ASP A 125 -64.92 5.69 -19.14
CA ASP A 125 -63.80 5.76 -18.20
C ASP A 125 -64.08 4.91 -16.96
N GLN A 126 -65.30 4.99 -16.41
CA GLN A 126 -65.75 4.15 -15.30
C GLN A 126 -65.73 2.66 -15.66
N ASN A 127 -66.25 2.31 -16.85
CA ASN A 127 -66.24 0.94 -17.35
C ASN A 127 -64.80 0.42 -17.54
N THR A 128 -63.88 1.28 -18.01
CA THR A 128 -62.46 0.94 -18.14
C THR A 128 -61.84 0.64 -16.78
N ASP A 129 -62.12 1.44 -15.76
CA ASP A 129 -61.60 1.21 -14.41
C ASP A 129 -62.18 -0.06 -13.78
N PHE A 130 -63.47 -0.33 -13.96
CA PHE A 130 -64.08 -1.58 -13.51
C PHE A 130 -63.47 -2.80 -14.19
N LEU A 131 -63.23 -2.76 -15.50
CA LEU A 131 -62.60 -3.85 -16.23
C LEU A 131 -61.12 -4.03 -15.86
N LYS A 132 -60.36 -2.94 -15.65
CA LYS A 132 -58.97 -3.02 -15.15
C LYS A 132 -58.90 -3.62 -13.75
N ASN A 133 -59.84 -3.27 -12.88
CA ASN A 133 -59.92 -3.85 -11.54
C ASN A 133 -60.27 -5.35 -11.62
N LEU A 134 -61.25 -5.72 -12.45
CA LEU A 134 -61.58 -7.12 -12.71
C LEU A 134 -60.38 -7.92 -13.24
N PHE A 135 -59.64 -7.37 -14.20
CA PHE A 135 -58.43 -7.97 -14.75
C PHE A 135 -57.32 -8.12 -13.70
N THR A 136 -57.13 -7.11 -12.85
CA THR A 136 -56.14 -7.16 -11.76
C THR A 136 -56.48 -8.26 -10.76
N GLN A 137 -57.75 -8.35 -10.35
CA GLN A 137 -58.21 -9.39 -9.43
C GLN A 137 -58.09 -10.79 -10.04
N ALA A 138 -58.38 -10.96 -11.35
CA ALA A 138 -58.21 -12.24 -12.04
C ALA A 138 -56.73 -12.66 -12.14
N ASN A 139 -55.83 -11.73 -12.46
CA ASN A 139 -54.41 -12.03 -12.60
C ASN A 139 -53.69 -12.30 -11.26
N GLN A 140 -54.23 -11.82 -10.14
CA GLN A 140 -53.68 -12.14 -8.81
C GLN A 140 -53.69 -13.65 -8.52
N VAL A 141 -54.64 -14.41 -9.07
CA VAL A 141 -54.66 -15.87 -8.91
C VAL A 141 -53.55 -16.51 -9.73
N GLN A 142 -53.39 -16.09 -10.98
CA GLN A 142 -52.40 -16.65 -11.91
C GLN A 142 -50.95 -16.36 -11.47
N SER A 143 -50.68 -15.18 -10.93
CA SER A 143 -49.33 -14.82 -10.46
C SER A 143 -48.92 -15.52 -9.16
N ASN A 144 -49.89 -15.89 -8.32
CA ASN A 144 -49.63 -16.48 -7.00
C ASN A 144 -49.77 -18.02 -6.97
N PHE A 145 -50.22 -18.65 -8.05
CA PHE A 145 -50.38 -20.09 -8.12
C PHE A 145 -49.15 -20.78 -8.74
N ASN A 146 -48.43 -21.56 -7.94
CA ASN A 146 -47.22 -22.27 -8.36
C ASN A 146 -47.39 -23.79 -8.18
N LEU A 147 -47.35 -24.54 -9.28
CA LEU A 147 -47.39 -26.01 -9.28
C LEU A 147 -46.01 -26.69 -9.30
N GLU A 148 -44.94 -25.95 -9.61
CA GLU A 148 -43.60 -26.50 -9.68
C GLU A 148 -43.04 -26.82 -8.28
N TYR A 149 -43.25 -25.92 -7.32
CA TYR A 149 -42.77 -26.14 -5.96
C TYR A 149 -43.39 -27.39 -5.29
N PRO A 150 -44.73 -27.61 -5.33
CA PRO A 150 -45.32 -28.87 -4.87
C PRO A 150 -44.80 -30.12 -5.59
N LYS A 151 -44.47 -30.05 -6.89
CA LYS A 151 -43.88 -31.19 -7.63
C LYS A 151 -42.49 -31.55 -7.09
N ILE A 152 -41.66 -30.55 -6.76
CA ILE A 152 -40.34 -30.76 -6.14
C ILE A 152 -40.49 -31.45 -4.78
N ILE A 153 -41.39 -30.97 -3.93
CA ILE A 153 -41.66 -31.58 -2.62
C ILE A 153 -42.11 -33.04 -2.78
N LYS A 154 -42.98 -33.33 -3.75
CA LYS A 154 -43.44 -34.70 -4.04
C LYS A 154 -42.26 -35.63 -4.38
N GLN A 155 -41.35 -35.19 -5.24
CA GLN A 155 -40.18 -36.01 -5.62
C GLN A 155 -39.26 -36.26 -4.43
N GLN A 156 -39.04 -35.25 -3.58
CA GLN A 156 -38.22 -35.41 -2.36
C GLN A 156 -38.84 -36.40 -1.37
N LEU A 157 -40.16 -36.38 -1.20
CA LEU A 157 -40.85 -37.33 -0.34
C LEU A 157 -40.66 -38.76 -0.84
N PHE A 158 -40.71 -39.01 -2.15
CA PHE A 158 -40.41 -40.34 -2.69
C PHE A 158 -38.98 -40.76 -2.42
N THR A 159 -38.01 -39.88 -2.64
CA THR A 159 -36.61 -40.18 -2.31
C THR A 159 -36.41 -40.48 -0.83
N LEU A 160 -37.10 -39.77 0.07
CA LEU A 160 -37.01 -40.04 1.51
C LEU A 160 -37.63 -41.39 1.88
N ILE A 161 -38.77 -41.73 1.26
CA ILE A 161 -39.44 -43.02 1.45
C ILE A 161 -38.54 -44.18 0.97
N ASP A 162 -37.90 -44.04 -0.19
CA ASP A 162 -37.01 -45.06 -0.76
C ASP A 162 -35.78 -45.34 0.14
N ASN A 163 -35.41 -44.39 1.01
CA ASN A 163 -34.26 -44.51 1.91
C ASN A 163 -34.61 -45.03 3.32
N ILE A 164 -35.87 -45.38 3.61
CA ILE A 164 -36.24 -45.93 4.91
C ILE A 164 -35.60 -47.32 5.09
N SER A 165 -34.71 -47.47 6.07
CA SER A 165 -34.13 -48.76 6.46
C SER A 165 -34.02 -48.89 7.98
N PHE A 166 -34.19 -50.11 8.48
CA PHE A 166 -34.09 -50.49 9.90
C PHE A 166 -32.75 -51.14 10.24
N PHE A 167 -31.87 -51.33 9.25
CA PHE A 167 -30.62 -52.07 9.40
C PHE A 167 -29.41 -51.15 9.27
N ASN A 168 -28.54 -51.15 10.29
CA ASN A 168 -27.36 -50.28 10.36
C ASN A 168 -26.43 -50.41 9.15
N GLN A 169 -26.31 -51.60 8.54
CA GLN A 169 -25.48 -51.81 7.36
C GLN A 169 -25.99 -51.05 6.13
N ASP A 170 -27.31 -50.95 5.95
CA ASP A 170 -27.90 -50.19 4.85
C ASP A 170 -27.84 -48.69 5.14
N ILE A 171 -27.98 -48.29 6.41
CA ILE A 171 -27.78 -46.91 6.85
C ILE A 171 -26.33 -46.46 6.59
N GLU A 172 -25.35 -47.32 6.87
CA GLU A 172 -23.95 -47.08 6.56
C GLU A 172 -23.68 -47.05 5.05
N LYS A 173 -24.30 -47.91 4.25
CA LYS A 173 -24.21 -47.85 2.78
C LYS A 173 -24.87 -46.61 2.20
N ILE A 174 -25.98 -46.12 2.75
CA ILE A 174 -26.60 -44.84 2.34
C ILE A 174 -25.67 -43.68 2.72
N ARG A 175 -24.98 -43.75 3.86
CA ARG A 175 -23.94 -42.78 4.25
C ARG A 175 -22.71 -42.86 3.34
N GLN A 176 -22.28 -44.05 2.93
CA GLN A 176 -21.11 -44.28 2.09
C GLN A 176 -21.38 -44.00 0.59
N ASN A 177 -22.55 -44.33 0.06
CA ASN A 177 -22.92 -44.01 -1.33
C ASN A 177 -23.10 -42.50 -1.55
N LYS A 178 -23.41 -41.73 -0.48
CA LYS A 178 -23.31 -40.26 -0.49
C LYS A 178 -21.87 -39.74 -0.45
N ASN A 179 -20.89 -40.58 -0.09
CA ASN A 179 -19.47 -40.25 -0.06
C ASN A 179 -18.72 -40.64 -1.35
N TYR A 180 -19.36 -41.31 -2.33
CA TYR A 180 -18.69 -41.84 -3.54
C TYR A 180 -18.89 -41.03 -4.83
N SER A 181 -19.45 -39.83 -4.77
CA SER A 181 -19.22 -38.83 -5.83
C SER A 181 -17.87 -38.14 -5.58
N ASN A 182 -16.79 -38.90 -5.80
CA ASN A 182 -15.43 -38.38 -5.95
C ASN A 182 -15.38 -37.48 -7.21
N ILE A 183 -15.78 -36.22 -7.08
CA ILE A 183 -15.22 -35.16 -7.90
C ILE A 183 -14.00 -34.68 -7.13
N GLN A 184 -12.82 -34.95 -7.68
CA GLN A 184 -11.53 -34.47 -7.18
C GLN A 184 -11.60 -33.00 -6.77
N LEU A 185 -11.42 -32.73 -5.47
CA LEU A 185 -11.20 -31.38 -4.95
C LEU A 185 -10.00 -30.69 -5.62
N ASP A 186 -9.08 -31.45 -6.22
CA ASP A 186 -7.94 -30.93 -6.97
C ASP A 186 -8.34 -30.04 -8.17
N ASN A 187 -9.54 -30.24 -8.74
CA ASN A 187 -10.03 -29.43 -9.87
C ASN A 187 -10.68 -28.09 -9.46
N ILE A 188 -10.98 -27.87 -8.17
CA ILE A 188 -11.61 -26.62 -7.69
C ILE A 188 -10.61 -25.45 -7.69
N ASN A 189 -9.31 -25.77 -7.60
CA ASN A 189 -8.25 -24.76 -7.50
C ASN A 189 -7.86 -24.09 -8.83
N ASN A 190 -8.34 -24.56 -9.99
CA ASN A 190 -7.77 -24.15 -11.29
C ASN A 190 -8.75 -23.65 -12.38
N LEU A 191 -9.94 -23.13 -12.02
CA LEU A 191 -10.87 -22.58 -13.00
C LEU A 191 -11.25 -21.12 -12.67
N ASN A 192 -10.56 -20.19 -13.34
CA ASN A 192 -10.87 -18.75 -13.41
C ASN A 192 -12.02 -18.42 -14.37
N ASN A 193 -12.77 -19.42 -14.83
CA ASN A 193 -13.93 -19.23 -15.71
C ASN A 193 -15.21 -19.28 -14.88
N HIS A 194 -15.84 -18.13 -14.69
CA HIS A 194 -17.16 -17.97 -14.07
C HIS A 194 -18.30 -18.74 -14.78
N ASN A 195 -18.05 -19.34 -15.94
CA ASN A 195 -19.07 -19.95 -16.79
C ASN A 195 -19.31 -21.45 -16.56
N GLN A 196 -18.79 -22.07 -15.49
CA GLN A 196 -18.87 -23.54 -15.33
C GLN A 196 -19.16 -24.09 -13.92
N PHE A 197 -19.76 -23.32 -13.03
CA PHE A 197 -20.36 -23.93 -11.83
C PHE A 197 -21.68 -24.61 -12.24
N LYS A 198 -21.65 -25.94 -12.39
CA LYS A 198 -22.84 -26.75 -12.72
C LYS A 198 -23.89 -26.74 -11.59
N LEU A 199 -23.49 -26.42 -10.35
CA LEU A 199 -24.33 -26.47 -9.15
C LEU A 199 -24.04 -25.27 -8.23
N SER A 200 -25.10 -24.68 -7.68
CA SER A 200 -25.05 -23.56 -6.72
C SER A 200 -24.32 -23.92 -5.42
N SER A 201 -24.32 -25.20 -5.05
CA SER A 201 -23.60 -25.75 -3.89
C SER A 201 -22.08 -25.67 -4.03
N ASP A 202 -21.51 -25.99 -5.20
CA ASP A 202 -20.06 -26.03 -5.42
C ASP A 202 -19.43 -24.65 -5.23
N PHE A 203 -20.15 -23.61 -5.65
CA PHE A 203 -19.71 -22.22 -5.50
C PHE A 203 -19.65 -21.80 -4.02
N LEU A 204 -20.64 -22.21 -3.21
CA LEU A 204 -20.64 -21.92 -1.77
C LEU A 204 -19.50 -22.64 -1.05
N VAL A 205 -19.24 -23.90 -1.41
CA VAL A 205 -18.09 -24.64 -0.86
C VAL A 205 -16.79 -23.91 -1.19
N LYS A 206 -16.61 -23.42 -2.42
CA LYS A 206 -15.41 -22.66 -2.82
C LYS A 206 -15.22 -21.36 -2.01
N LEU A 207 -16.29 -20.63 -1.72
CA LEU A 207 -16.21 -19.42 -0.89
C LEU A 207 -15.77 -19.74 0.54
N ILE A 208 -16.27 -20.85 1.09
CA ILE A 208 -15.99 -21.27 2.47
C ILE A 208 -14.60 -21.89 2.57
N SER A 209 -14.19 -22.69 1.59
CA SER A 209 -12.90 -23.39 1.54
C SER A 209 -11.71 -22.48 1.17
N ASN A 210 -11.84 -21.17 1.31
CA ASN A 210 -10.73 -20.28 1.03
C ASN A 210 -9.56 -20.55 2.00
N LYS A 211 -8.32 -20.28 1.58
CA LYS A 211 -7.15 -20.56 2.42
C LYS A 211 -7.12 -19.78 3.74
N SER A 212 -7.67 -18.56 3.77
CA SER A 212 -7.68 -17.74 4.98
C SER A 212 -8.67 -18.20 6.06
N ASN A 213 -9.61 -19.09 5.72
CA ASN A 213 -10.61 -19.58 6.65
C ASN A 213 -10.14 -20.82 7.45
N PHE A 214 -9.03 -21.45 7.04
CA PHE A 214 -8.42 -22.60 7.73
C PHE A 214 -9.40 -23.74 8.08
N CYS A 215 -10.39 -23.99 7.21
CA CYS A 215 -11.35 -25.07 7.39
C CYS A 215 -10.68 -26.45 7.22
N SER A 216 -11.06 -27.43 8.04
CA SER A 216 -10.59 -28.81 7.89
C SER A 216 -11.26 -29.50 6.69
N GLU A 217 -10.56 -30.44 6.07
CA GLU A 217 -11.11 -31.25 4.97
C GLU A 217 -12.36 -32.01 5.40
N GLN A 218 -12.39 -32.53 6.64
CA GLN A 218 -13.56 -33.20 7.20
C GLN A 218 -14.79 -32.28 7.19
N PHE A 219 -14.66 -31.06 7.72
CA PHE A 219 -15.76 -30.10 7.75
C PHE A 219 -16.22 -29.73 6.34
N LEU A 220 -15.28 -29.50 5.41
CA LEU A 220 -15.61 -29.15 4.02
C LEU A 220 -16.36 -30.27 3.31
N ASN A 221 -16.00 -31.53 3.57
CA ASN A 221 -16.69 -32.69 3.02
C ASN A 221 -18.11 -32.82 3.57
N GLU A 222 -18.29 -32.72 4.89
CA GLU A 222 -19.61 -32.74 5.53
C GLU A 222 -20.51 -31.60 5.00
N LEU A 223 -19.97 -30.39 4.90
CA LEU A 223 -20.65 -29.22 4.38
C LEU A 223 -21.07 -29.40 2.91
N ASN A 224 -20.18 -29.92 2.07
CA ASN A 224 -20.49 -30.18 0.67
C ASN A 224 -21.65 -31.18 0.54
N SER A 225 -21.61 -32.30 1.28
CA SER A 225 -22.69 -33.29 1.29
C SER A 225 -24.03 -32.69 1.71
N SER A 226 -24.05 -31.82 2.73
CA SER A 226 -25.26 -31.10 3.14
C SER A 226 -25.74 -30.14 2.05
N LEU A 227 -24.85 -29.35 1.42
CA LEU A 227 -25.23 -28.38 0.39
C LEU A 227 -25.72 -29.05 -0.90
N GLN A 228 -25.18 -30.21 -1.28
CA GLN A 228 -25.67 -30.99 -2.42
C GLN A 228 -27.12 -31.42 -2.22
N SER A 229 -27.51 -31.81 -1.00
CA SER A 229 -28.91 -32.15 -0.69
C SER A 229 -29.87 -30.95 -0.80
N LEU A 230 -29.35 -29.73 -0.64
CA LEU A 230 -30.09 -28.47 -0.72
C LEU A 230 -30.00 -27.80 -2.09
N ASN A 231 -29.21 -28.34 -3.01
CA ASN A 231 -28.90 -27.69 -4.28
C ASN A 231 -30.14 -27.31 -5.13
N PRO A 232 -31.24 -28.11 -5.19
CA PRO A 232 -32.46 -27.70 -5.88
C PRO A 232 -33.08 -26.39 -5.35
N PHE A 233 -32.89 -26.08 -4.07
CA PHE A 233 -33.33 -24.83 -3.46
C PHE A 233 -32.34 -23.69 -3.72
N LEU A 234 -31.04 -23.99 -3.66
CA LEU A 234 -29.98 -23.01 -3.90
C LEU A 234 -30.02 -22.47 -5.34
N GLN A 235 -30.42 -23.28 -6.33
CA GLN A 235 -30.58 -22.86 -7.73
C GLN A 235 -31.57 -21.70 -7.93
N GLN A 236 -32.41 -21.40 -6.94
CA GLN A 236 -33.33 -20.26 -6.99
C GLN A 236 -32.64 -18.92 -6.69
N LEU A 237 -31.41 -18.94 -6.15
CA LEU A 237 -30.63 -17.74 -5.85
C LEU A 237 -29.92 -17.21 -7.11
N LYS A 238 -29.80 -15.88 -7.23
CA LYS A 238 -29.05 -15.22 -8.30
C LYS A 238 -27.56 -15.14 -7.94
N PHE A 239 -26.77 -16.09 -8.43
CA PHE A 239 -25.32 -16.14 -8.18
C PHE A 239 -24.53 -15.10 -8.98
N ASP A 240 -25.09 -14.56 -10.05
CA ASP A 240 -24.46 -13.56 -10.92
C ASP A 240 -24.16 -12.23 -10.20
N SER A 241 -24.81 -11.98 -9.05
CA SER A 241 -24.71 -10.74 -8.29
C SER A 241 -24.15 -10.92 -6.87
N ILE A 242 -23.33 -11.95 -6.63
CA ILE A 242 -22.80 -12.22 -5.29
C ILE A 242 -21.72 -11.22 -4.86
N PHE A 243 -20.91 -10.73 -5.79
CA PHE A 243 -19.84 -9.78 -5.48
C PHE A 243 -20.28 -8.35 -5.74
N LYS A 244 -19.73 -7.40 -4.97
CA LYS A 244 -19.95 -5.97 -5.21
C LYS A 244 -19.38 -5.58 -6.58
N GLU A 245 -20.04 -4.65 -7.25
CA GLU A 245 -19.62 -4.13 -8.54
C GLU A 245 -18.15 -3.64 -8.49
N ASN A 246 -17.37 -4.00 -9.51
CA ASN A 246 -15.92 -3.73 -9.63
C ASN A 246 -15.03 -4.33 -8.52
N LYS A 247 -15.53 -5.27 -7.72
CA LYS A 247 -14.72 -6.00 -6.74
C LYS A 247 -14.61 -7.47 -7.10
N GLN A 248 -13.38 -7.99 -7.05
CA GLN A 248 -13.08 -9.41 -7.22
C GLN A 248 -12.60 -9.98 -5.89
N PRO A 249 -12.92 -11.25 -5.57
CA PRO A 249 -12.37 -11.91 -4.39
C PRO A 249 -10.84 -12.04 -4.51
N ILE A 250 -10.17 -12.09 -3.35
CA ILE A 250 -8.73 -12.34 -3.30
C ILE A 250 -8.47 -13.77 -3.78
N ASP A 251 -7.63 -13.90 -4.79
CA ASP A 251 -7.20 -15.19 -5.31
C ASP A 251 -6.08 -15.77 -4.43
N PHE A 252 -6.48 -16.45 -3.36
CA PHE A 252 -5.55 -17.08 -2.41
C PHE A 252 -4.76 -18.27 -3.02
N SER A 253 -5.11 -18.76 -4.21
CA SER A 253 -4.30 -19.78 -4.90
C SER A 253 -2.92 -19.23 -5.30
N LYS A 254 -2.84 -17.92 -5.59
CA LYS A 254 -1.61 -17.20 -5.93
C LYS A 254 -0.80 -16.77 -4.71
N ILE A 255 -1.28 -17.05 -3.50
CA ILE A 255 -0.63 -16.69 -2.26
C ILE A 255 -0.06 -17.96 -1.63
N SER A 256 1.26 -17.95 -1.37
CA SER A 256 1.95 -19.01 -0.65
C SER A 256 1.61 -18.98 0.84
N ASP A 257 1.77 -20.11 1.52
CA ASP A 257 1.50 -20.21 2.95
C ASP A 257 2.41 -19.29 3.77
N GLN A 258 3.65 -19.06 3.30
CA GLN A 258 4.55 -18.06 3.87
C GLN A 258 3.99 -16.63 3.78
N ASN A 259 3.37 -16.26 2.65
CA ASN A 259 2.77 -14.94 2.51
C ASN A 259 1.49 -14.80 3.36
N LEU A 260 0.71 -15.88 3.51
CA LEU A 260 -0.43 -15.91 4.43
C LEU A 260 0.02 -15.75 5.89
N SER A 261 1.09 -16.45 6.29
CA SER A 261 1.69 -16.29 7.62
C SER A 261 2.19 -14.86 7.85
N LYS A 262 2.74 -14.18 6.83
CA LYS A 262 3.09 -12.74 6.93
C LYS A 262 1.86 -11.86 7.18
N VAL A 263 0.72 -12.14 6.54
CA VAL A 263 -0.54 -11.43 6.79
C VAL A 263 -1.01 -11.66 8.21
N GLU A 264 -0.99 -12.91 8.68
CA GLU A 264 -1.35 -13.25 10.05
C GLU A 264 -0.46 -12.53 11.09
N ASP A 265 0.86 -12.56 10.89
CA ASP A 265 1.83 -11.88 11.73
C ASP A 265 1.59 -10.36 11.75
N TYR A 266 1.28 -9.76 10.60
CA TYR A 266 0.94 -8.34 10.50
C TYR A 266 -0.35 -8.00 11.22
N VAL A 267 -1.41 -8.79 11.05
CA VAL A 267 -2.70 -8.57 11.73
C VAL A 267 -2.52 -8.72 13.25
N LYS A 268 -1.82 -9.76 13.72
CA LYS A 268 -1.51 -9.92 15.16
C LYS A 268 -0.72 -8.72 15.69
N HIS A 269 0.25 -8.24 14.93
CA HIS A 269 1.03 -7.06 15.28
C HIS A 269 0.16 -5.80 15.40
N GLN A 270 -0.76 -5.57 14.45
CA GLN A 270 -1.70 -4.43 14.49
C GLN A 270 -2.67 -4.51 15.68
N ILE A 271 -3.16 -5.71 16.00
CA ILE A 271 -3.99 -5.93 17.19
C ILE A 271 -3.20 -5.56 18.44
N ASN A 272 -1.97 -6.06 18.58
CA ASN A 272 -1.12 -5.78 19.73
C ASN A 272 -0.78 -4.30 19.86
N LEU A 273 -0.54 -3.59 18.75
CA LEU A 273 -0.34 -2.13 18.77
C LEU A 273 -1.56 -1.38 19.32
N ALA A 274 -2.76 -1.85 19.01
CA ALA A 274 -3.99 -1.23 19.50
C ALA A 274 -4.32 -1.58 20.96
N SER A 275 -3.94 -2.78 21.43
CA SER A 275 -4.37 -3.32 22.72
C SER A 275 -3.33 -3.26 23.84
N ASP A 276 -2.03 -3.26 23.53
CA ASP A 276 -0.95 -3.30 24.52
C ASP A 276 -0.13 -2.00 24.50
N GLN A 277 -0.31 -1.20 25.57
CA GLN A 277 0.37 0.09 25.74
C GLN A 277 1.90 -0.03 25.85
N GLN A 278 2.44 -1.19 26.25
CA GLN A 278 3.88 -1.41 26.38
C GLN A 278 4.50 -1.98 25.10
N TYR A 279 3.69 -2.53 24.19
CA TYR A 279 4.17 -3.20 22.99
C TYR A 279 4.95 -2.26 22.07
N GLU A 280 4.45 -1.03 21.83
CA GLU A 280 5.16 -0.04 21.00
C GLU A 280 6.55 0.30 21.58
N SER A 281 6.64 0.43 22.91
CA SER A 281 7.91 0.71 23.59
C SER A 281 8.90 -0.45 23.47
N GLN A 282 8.42 -1.69 23.49
CA GLN A 282 9.24 -2.87 23.25
C GLN A 282 9.73 -2.92 21.79
N LEU A 283 8.88 -2.57 20.83
CA LEU A 283 9.24 -2.52 19.42
C LEU A 283 10.30 -1.46 19.13
N LYS A 284 10.18 -0.25 19.67
CA LYS A 284 11.23 0.78 19.58
C LYS A 284 12.57 0.30 20.12
N ASN A 285 12.55 -0.63 21.07
CA ASN A 285 13.72 -1.23 21.67
C ASN A 285 14.26 -2.48 20.95
N SER A 286 13.59 -2.93 19.89
CA SER A 286 14.04 -4.06 19.06
C SER A 286 15.37 -3.76 18.36
N LEU A 287 16.11 -4.81 18.03
CA LEU A 287 17.43 -4.70 17.39
C LEU A 287 17.32 -4.00 16.04
N GLU A 288 16.32 -4.36 15.25
CA GLU A 288 16.08 -3.88 13.89
C GLU A 288 15.84 -2.36 13.89
N ILE A 289 14.90 -1.91 14.72
CA ILE A 289 14.56 -0.48 14.82
C ILE A 289 15.74 0.31 15.41
N LYS A 290 16.43 -0.23 16.43
CA LYS A 290 17.63 0.41 16.98
C LYS A 290 18.72 0.61 15.94
N GLN A 291 19.04 -0.42 15.14
CA GLN A 291 20.08 -0.32 14.13
C GLN A 291 19.75 0.71 13.05
N ILE A 292 18.51 0.72 12.56
CA ILE A 292 18.06 1.73 11.59
C ILE A 292 18.13 3.12 12.21
N ASN A 293 17.64 3.27 13.45
CA ASN A 293 17.67 4.55 14.17
C ASN A 293 19.10 5.04 14.45
N LEU A 294 20.08 4.16 14.66
CA LEU A 294 21.47 4.55 14.83
C LEU A 294 22.04 5.20 13.57
N VAL A 295 21.69 4.69 12.39
CA VAL A 295 22.09 5.28 11.09
C VAL A 295 21.35 6.59 10.85
N MET A 296 20.03 6.57 11.07
CA MET A 296 19.16 7.71 10.81
C MET A 296 19.45 8.91 11.70
N ASN A 297 19.83 8.67 12.96
CA ASN A 297 20.22 9.72 13.90
C ASN A 297 21.72 10.04 13.86
N SER A 298 22.47 9.46 12.92
CA SER A 298 23.88 9.80 12.77
C SER A 298 24.04 11.25 12.32
N LYS A 299 25.09 11.92 12.80
CA LYS A 299 25.38 13.33 12.48
C LYS A 299 25.73 13.58 11.02
N VAL A 300 26.02 12.51 10.28
CA VAL A 300 26.27 12.54 8.84
C VAL A 300 24.99 12.36 8.02
N ASN A 301 23.84 12.21 8.68
CA ASN A 301 22.55 12.17 8.03
C ASN A 301 21.93 13.58 7.93
N PHE A 302 21.45 13.95 6.75
CA PHE A 302 20.90 15.29 6.46
C PHE A 302 19.36 15.33 6.48
N LEU A 303 18.75 14.36 7.16
CA LEU A 303 17.29 14.24 7.21
C LEU A 303 16.69 15.20 8.24
N LYS A 304 15.51 15.73 7.90
CA LYS A 304 14.73 16.54 8.82
C LYS A 304 14.20 15.68 9.97
N ARG A 305 14.11 16.27 11.17
CA ARG A 305 13.57 15.60 12.36
C ARG A 305 12.15 15.04 12.13
N GLU A 306 11.32 15.78 11.42
CA GLU A 306 9.96 15.34 11.07
C GLU A 306 9.96 14.06 10.23
N PHE A 307 10.84 13.97 9.23
CA PHE A 307 10.99 12.76 8.43
C PHE A 307 11.45 11.58 9.28
N ILE A 308 12.43 11.78 10.17
CA ILE A 308 12.92 10.73 11.07
C ILE A 308 11.78 10.18 11.92
N GLN A 309 10.92 11.04 12.47
CA GLN A 309 9.77 10.63 13.28
C GLN A 309 8.73 9.85 12.46
N GLN A 310 8.36 10.34 11.27
CA GLN A 310 7.43 9.65 10.39
C GLN A 310 7.96 8.27 9.97
N PHE A 311 9.26 8.20 9.69
CA PHE A 311 9.92 6.96 9.31
C PHE A 311 9.99 5.97 10.48
N GLU A 312 10.26 6.44 11.70
CA GLU A 312 10.24 5.58 12.89
C GLU A 312 8.84 4.99 13.13
N THR A 313 7.76 5.78 13.00
CA THR A 313 6.39 5.27 13.05
C THR A 313 6.13 4.21 11.98
N PHE A 314 6.56 4.47 10.75
CA PHE A 314 6.46 3.50 9.66
C PHE A 314 7.19 2.20 9.99
N LEU A 315 8.41 2.26 10.54
CA LEU A 315 9.18 1.06 10.93
C LEU A 315 8.48 0.23 12.01
N ILE A 316 7.80 0.90 12.95
CA ILE A 316 6.98 0.22 13.96
C ILE A 316 5.85 -0.54 13.27
N ASP A 317 5.11 0.14 12.38
CA ASP A 317 3.98 -0.45 11.66
C ASP A 317 4.39 -1.66 10.81
N ILE A 318 5.55 -1.59 10.16
CA ILE A 318 6.05 -2.65 9.28
C ILE A 318 6.97 -3.65 9.97
N LYS A 319 7.11 -3.59 11.30
CA LYS A 319 8.06 -4.42 12.05
C LYS A 319 8.00 -5.92 11.71
N PRO A 320 6.83 -6.56 11.53
CA PRO A 320 6.78 -7.98 11.17
C PRO A 320 7.57 -8.33 9.90
N PHE A 321 7.68 -7.39 8.96
CA PHE A 321 8.40 -7.58 7.71
C PHE A 321 9.91 -7.35 7.85
N LEU A 322 10.35 -6.59 8.86
CA LEU A 322 11.78 -6.30 9.09
C LEU A 322 12.59 -7.55 9.45
N LYS A 323 11.95 -8.60 10.01
CA LYS A 323 12.59 -9.88 10.34
C LYS A 323 13.27 -10.57 9.15
N GLN A 324 12.90 -10.20 7.92
CA GLN A 324 13.48 -10.76 6.68
C GLN A 324 14.85 -10.16 6.34
N ILE A 325 15.26 -9.11 7.04
CA ILE A 325 16.53 -8.41 6.82
C ILE A 325 17.52 -8.83 7.92
N ASN A 326 18.76 -9.14 7.53
CA ASN A 326 19.83 -9.43 8.48
C ASN A 326 20.40 -8.12 9.04
N PHE A 327 19.97 -7.75 10.26
CA PHE A 327 20.49 -6.60 10.99
C PHE A 327 21.71 -6.89 11.86
N THR A 328 22.17 -8.14 11.94
CA THR A 328 23.33 -8.53 12.74
C THR A 328 24.64 -8.11 12.06
N GLU A 329 24.64 -8.05 10.72
CA GLU A 329 25.79 -7.67 9.88
C GLU A 329 25.48 -6.43 9.02
N SER A 330 24.76 -5.45 9.58
CA SER A 330 24.30 -4.27 8.82
C SER A 330 25.42 -3.32 8.38
N PHE A 331 26.62 -3.46 8.94
CA PHE A 331 27.76 -2.59 8.65
C PHE A 331 28.94 -3.38 8.10
N SER A 332 29.51 -2.91 6.99
CA SER A 332 30.76 -3.45 6.45
C SER A 332 31.97 -3.13 7.34
N ASP A 333 31.91 -2.06 8.13
CA ASP A 333 32.94 -1.66 9.09
C ASP A 333 32.30 -0.83 10.22
N GLN A 334 31.97 -1.51 11.32
CA GLN A 334 31.35 -0.89 12.50
C GLN A 334 32.23 0.23 13.09
N ASN A 335 33.55 0.02 13.13
CA ASN A 335 34.49 0.97 13.73
C ASN A 335 34.53 2.29 12.96
N LYS A 336 34.51 2.24 11.63
CA LYS A 336 34.43 3.45 10.80
C LYS A 336 33.11 4.18 11.04
N PHE A 337 31.99 3.47 11.07
CA PHE A 337 30.69 4.10 11.33
C PHE A 337 30.66 4.79 12.70
N ASP A 338 31.12 4.11 13.75
CA ASP A 338 31.17 4.68 15.10
C ASP A 338 32.10 5.90 15.18
N LEU A 339 33.23 5.88 14.47
CA LEU A 339 34.12 7.04 14.34
C LEU A 339 33.35 8.23 13.75
N PHE A 340 32.70 8.06 12.59
CA PHE A 340 31.98 9.13 11.90
C PHE A 340 30.80 9.66 12.72
N ARG A 341 30.02 8.77 13.34
CA ARG A 341 28.88 9.15 14.18
C ARG A 341 29.31 10.01 15.38
N ASN A 342 30.48 9.73 15.94
CA ASN A 342 31.00 10.40 17.13
C ASN A 342 31.87 11.62 16.82
N LEU A 343 32.04 12.00 15.55
CA LEU A 343 32.76 13.22 15.20
C LEU A 343 32.07 14.47 15.81
N GLN A 344 32.88 15.38 16.34
CA GLN A 344 32.40 16.67 16.82
C GLN A 344 31.99 17.56 15.64
N ASP A 345 30.91 18.32 15.80
CA ASP A 345 30.28 19.12 14.74
C ASP A 345 31.28 20.10 14.09
N GLU A 346 32.16 20.68 14.90
CA GLU A 346 33.20 21.60 14.42
C GLU A 346 34.20 20.92 13.47
N LYS A 347 34.56 19.66 13.73
CA LYS A 347 35.49 18.91 12.86
C LYS A 347 34.81 18.50 11.55
N VAL A 348 33.55 18.07 11.62
CA VAL A 348 32.75 17.71 10.44
C VAL A 348 32.53 18.93 9.55
N ASN A 349 32.10 20.06 10.13
CA ASN A 349 31.91 21.31 9.41
C ASN A 349 33.22 21.82 8.79
N LYS A 350 34.35 21.75 9.50
CA LYS A 350 35.66 22.11 8.96
C LYS A 350 36.08 21.22 7.78
N LEU A 351 35.83 19.91 7.84
CA LEU A 351 36.12 18.99 6.74
C LEU A 351 35.27 19.32 5.49
N PHE A 352 33.99 19.63 5.68
CA PHE A 352 33.13 20.10 4.60
C PHE A 352 33.67 21.42 4.01
N GLN A 353 33.97 22.42 4.84
CA GLN A 353 34.48 23.72 4.39
C GLN A 353 35.78 23.61 3.59
N ILE A 354 36.73 22.76 4.02
CA ILE A 354 37.99 22.52 3.29
C ILE A 354 37.74 21.94 1.89
N ASN A 355 36.82 20.98 1.78
CA ASN A 355 36.48 20.35 0.50
C ASN A 355 35.68 21.31 -0.41
N LEU A 356 34.77 22.09 0.15
CA LEU A 356 34.00 23.10 -0.58
C LEU A 356 34.90 24.18 -1.18
N LEU A 357 35.92 24.66 -0.46
CA LEU A 357 36.88 25.63 -1.02
C LEU A 357 37.59 25.04 -2.25
N LYS A 358 38.09 23.81 -2.17
CA LYS A 358 38.79 23.18 -3.30
C LYS A 358 37.89 22.95 -4.53
N GLN A 359 36.62 22.64 -4.32
CA GLN A 359 35.68 22.38 -5.42
C GLN A 359 35.14 23.66 -6.05
N ASN A 360 34.81 24.66 -5.23
CA ASN A 360 34.02 25.82 -5.67
C ASN A 360 34.83 27.12 -5.83
N PHE A 361 36.12 27.14 -5.44
CA PHE A 361 36.94 28.32 -5.64
C PHE A 361 37.15 28.58 -7.13
N GLU A 362 36.83 29.80 -7.55
CA GLU A 362 37.12 30.36 -8.86
C GLU A 362 37.73 31.75 -8.70
N LEU A 363 38.59 32.11 -9.64
CA LEU A 363 39.11 33.46 -9.78
C LEU A 363 38.46 34.09 -11.01
N ILE A 364 38.00 35.34 -10.88
CA ILE A 364 37.30 36.06 -11.94
C ILE A 364 37.94 37.42 -12.17
N SER A 365 38.03 37.84 -13.43
CA SER A 365 38.31 39.24 -13.75
C SER A 365 37.04 40.06 -13.61
N THR A 366 37.16 41.23 -13.02
CA THR A 366 36.05 42.19 -12.81
C THR A 366 35.76 43.00 -14.08
N ASN A 367 34.69 43.78 -14.06
CA ASN A 367 34.34 44.74 -15.12
C ASN A 367 35.13 46.04 -15.03
N TYR A 368 35.88 46.27 -13.95
CA TYR A 368 36.69 47.47 -13.79
C TYR A 368 37.67 47.62 -14.96
N ASN A 369 37.67 48.79 -15.62
CA ASN A 369 38.46 49.08 -16.81
C ASN A 369 38.37 48.03 -17.93
N ASN A 370 37.17 47.46 -18.15
CA ASN A 370 36.93 46.38 -19.11
C ASN A 370 37.78 45.13 -18.83
N GLY A 371 38.03 44.83 -17.56
CA GLY A 371 38.87 43.70 -17.13
C GLY A 371 38.48 42.37 -17.78
N GLN A 372 37.20 42.05 -17.88
CA GLN A 372 36.72 40.82 -18.54
C GLN A 372 37.15 40.67 -20.01
N LEU A 373 37.38 41.76 -20.73
CA LEU A 373 37.88 41.75 -22.11
C LEU A 373 39.41 41.80 -22.17
N ASN A 374 40.04 42.41 -21.17
CA ASN A 374 41.46 42.74 -21.16
C ASN A 374 42.31 41.78 -20.30
N CYS A 375 41.68 40.83 -19.61
CA CYS A 375 42.31 39.83 -18.77
C CYS A 375 41.68 38.46 -19.01
N LEU A 376 42.54 37.48 -19.26
CA LEU A 376 42.18 36.08 -19.40
C LEU A 376 42.46 35.37 -18.08
N VAL A 377 41.43 34.74 -17.50
CA VAL A 377 41.58 33.83 -16.35
C VAL A 377 41.21 32.42 -16.80
N LYS A 378 42.18 31.50 -16.79
CA LYS A 378 42.00 30.09 -17.17
C LYS A 378 42.32 29.19 -16.00
N LYS A 379 41.50 28.15 -15.79
CA LYS A 379 41.75 27.09 -14.80
C LYS A 379 42.27 25.85 -15.52
N GLU A 380 43.52 25.46 -15.25
CA GLU A 380 44.15 24.27 -15.81
C GLU A 380 44.86 23.50 -14.70
N ASN A 381 44.64 22.19 -14.59
CA ASN A 381 45.24 21.32 -13.57
C ASN A 381 45.09 21.82 -12.12
N GLY A 382 44.00 22.54 -11.82
CA GLY A 382 43.72 23.10 -10.49
C GLY A 382 44.41 24.43 -10.18
N GLU A 383 45.23 24.95 -11.10
CA GLU A 383 45.87 26.26 -11.02
C GLU A 383 45.06 27.29 -11.83
N PHE A 384 45.09 28.56 -11.42
CA PHE A 384 44.53 29.66 -12.22
C PHE A 384 45.63 30.45 -12.88
N GLN A 385 45.63 30.50 -14.20
CA GLN A 385 46.51 31.35 -15.00
C GLN A 385 45.78 32.65 -15.33
N ILE A 386 46.42 33.77 -15.02
CA ILE A 386 45.93 35.12 -15.24
C ILE A 386 46.88 35.81 -16.20
N GLU A 387 46.36 36.24 -17.35
CA GLU A 387 47.14 36.93 -18.37
C GLU A 387 46.45 38.22 -18.80
N LYS A 388 47.17 39.34 -18.73
CA LYS A 388 46.70 40.64 -19.22
C LYS A 388 46.98 40.78 -20.72
N LEU A 389 45.93 40.93 -21.51
CA LEU A 389 45.99 40.84 -22.98
C LEU A 389 46.21 42.20 -23.67
N ASN A 390 45.51 43.24 -23.22
CA ASN A 390 45.39 44.51 -23.94
C ASN A 390 45.67 45.71 -23.03
N GLN A 391 46.34 46.73 -23.60
CA GLN A 391 46.61 48.08 -23.04
C GLN A 391 47.22 48.11 -21.63
N ASP A 392 47.95 49.18 -21.31
CA ASP A 392 48.43 49.39 -19.94
C ASP A 392 47.34 50.11 -19.15
N ASN A 393 46.57 49.33 -18.39
CA ASN A 393 45.51 49.82 -17.51
C ASN A 393 45.25 48.84 -16.36
N TRP A 394 44.74 49.35 -15.26
CA TRP A 394 44.55 48.56 -14.05
C TRP A 394 43.39 47.59 -14.18
N ILE A 395 43.61 46.31 -13.88
CA ILE A 395 42.58 45.27 -13.83
C ILE A 395 42.53 44.65 -12.45
N ASN A 396 41.32 44.40 -11.96
CA ASN A 396 41.09 43.64 -10.73
C ASN A 396 40.65 42.22 -11.05
N CYS A 397 41.33 41.24 -10.47
CA CYS A 397 40.91 39.85 -10.39
C CYS A 397 40.60 39.48 -8.94
N ILE A 398 39.47 38.85 -8.67
CA ILE A 398 39.03 38.50 -7.32
C ILE A 398 38.54 37.05 -7.24
N SER A 399 38.51 36.47 -6.05
CA SER A 399 37.82 35.19 -5.83
C SER A 399 36.30 35.32 -6.02
N ASN A 400 35.63 34.24 -6.38
CA ASN A 400 34.17 34.17 -6.44
C ASN A 400 33.50 34.08 -5.05
N ILE A 401 34.26 33.68 -4.02
CA ILE A 401 33.80 33.54 -2.64
C ILE A 401 34.29 34.68 -1.74
N ASN A 402 33.48 35.02 -0.73
CA ASN A 402 33.89 35.84 0.42
C ASN A 402 34.69 34.96 1.40
N LEU A 403 35.70 35.54 2.04
CA LEU A 403 36.48 34.84 3.06
C LEU A 403 35.73 34.80 4.39
N GLU A 404 35.64 33.63 5.01
CA GLU A 404 35.01 33.46 6.31
C GLU A 404 35.93 33.95 7.44
N LYS A 405 35.33 34.54 8.48
CA LYS A 405 36.11 35.22 9.52
C LYS A 405 37.05 34.29 10.29
N ASN A 406 36.60 33.07 10.59
CA ASN A 406 37.29 32.15 11.49
C ASN A 406 38.19 31.13 10.78
N LEU A 407 38.36 31.26 9.46
CA LEU A 407 39.20 30.36 8.68
C LEU A 407 40.57 30.98 8.40
N LYS A 408 41.57 30.11 8.28
CA LYS A 408 42.96 30.46 7.93
C LYS A 408 43.23 30.04 6.51
N TYR A 409 43.40 31.02 5.64
CA TYR A 409 43.63 30.81 4.21
C TYR A 409 45.10 30.99 3.86
N ILE A 410 45.58 30.15 2.94
CA ILE A 410 46.86 30.30 2.26
C ILE A 410 46.59 30.38 0.76
N PHE A 411 47.09 31.44 0.14
CA PHE A 411 47.15 31.60 -1.32
C PHE A 411 48.60 31.61 -1.77
N ARG A 412 48.92 30.87 -2.83
CA ARG A 412 50.28 30.78 -3.37
C ARG A 412 50.31 31.28 -4.80
N ILE A 413 51.05 32.35 -5.03
CA ILE A 413 51.05 33.10 -6.27
C ILE A 413 52.45 33.03 -6.87
N GLN A 414 52.54 32.62 -8.13
CA GLN A 414 53.78 32.68 -8.91
C GLN A 414 53.63 33.72 -10.01
N VAL A 415 54.56 34.65 -10.11
CA VAL A 415 54.58 35.65 -11.18
C VAL A 415 55.47 35.13 -12.29
N GLN A 416 54.90 34.80 -13.45
CA GLN A 416 55.64 34.18 -14.55
C GLN A 416 56.33 35.19 -15.46
N SER A 417 55.60 36.23 -15.86
CA SER A 417 56.09 37.21 -16.85
C SER A 417 55.67 38.59 -16.42
N ILE A 418 56.62 39.37 -15.93
CA ILE A 418 56.52 40.80 -15.65
C ILE A 418 57.88 41.42 -16.06
N ASN A 419 57.88 42.60 -16.68
CA ASN A 419 59.11 43.28 -17.08
C ASN A 419 59.76 43.99 -15.88
N GLU A 420 61.00 44.42 -16.03
CA GLU A 420 61.65 45.26 -15.02
C GLU A 420 60.87 46.56 -14.78
N ASN A 421 60.82 47.00 -13.52
CA ASN A 421 60.05 48.15 -13.04
C ASN A 421 58.52 48.04 -13.16
N GLN A 422 57.98 46.87 -13.49
CA GLN A 422 56.54 46.61 -13.47
C GLN A 422 56.11 45.97 -12.16
N ASP A 423 54.86 46.22 -11.75
CA ASP A 423 54.32 45.80 -10.46
C ASP A 423 53.11 44.86 -10.56
N VAL A 424 52.92 44.10 -9.49
CA VAL A 424 51.75 43.28 -9.20
C VAL A 424 51.22 43.64 -7.82
N THR A 425 49.89 43.64 -7.67
CA THR A 425 49.26 43.81 -6.37
C THR A 425 48.60 42.53 -5.91
N ILE A 426 48.83 42.15 -4.66
CA ILE A 426 48.27 40.96 -4.02
C ILE A 426 47.66 41.37 -2.69
N GLY A 427 46.43 40.95 -2.40
CA GLY A 427 45.80 41.32 -1.14
C GLY A 427 44.35 40.88 -1.03
N LEU A 428 43.57 41.71 -0.35
CA LEU A 428 42.13 41.60 -0.23
C LEU A 428 41.44 42.81 -0.85
N MET A 429 40.26 42.58 -1.41
CA MET A 429 39.39 43.63 -1.92
C MET A 429 37.94 43.32 -1.53
N ARG A 430 37.16 44.37 -1.24
CA ARG A 430 35.72 44.22 -1.05
C ARG A 430 35.00 43.95 -2.36
N PHE A 431 34.11 42.96 -2.36
CA PHE A 431 33.33 42.61 -3.55
C PHE A 431 32.54 43.79 -4.10
N GLN A 432 31.89 44.57 -3.24
CA GLN A 432 31.07 45.71 -3.66
C GLN A 432 31.87 46.78 -4.43
N ASN A 433 33.19 46.87 -4.21
CA ASN A 433 34.07 47.86 -4.81
C ASN A 433 34.84 47.31 -6.01
N ALA A 434 34.76 46.00 -6.27
CA ALA A 434 35.58 45.28 -7.26
C ALA A 434 35.48 45.84 -8.68
N ASN A 435 34.30 46.35 -9.06
CA ASN A 435 34.03 46.94 -10.37
C ASN A 435 34.19 48.47 -10.42
N LEU A 436 34.42 49.13 -9.29
CA LEU A 436 34.34 50.59 -9.16
C LEU A 436 35.72 51.23 -8.96
N ASN A 437 36.58 50.57 -8.19
CA ASN A 437 37.81 51.14 -7.65
C ASN A 437 39.02 50.28 -7.98
N GLN A 438 40.22 50.84 -7.88
CA GLN A 438 41.44 50.05 -7.87
C GLN A 438 41.57 49.32 -6.53
N GLY A 439 41.92 48.04 -6.54
CA GLY A 439 41.92 47.22 -5.32
C GLY A 439 42.88 47.67 -4.21
N TYR A 440 43.91 48.47 -4.54
CA TYR A 440 44.81 49.02 -3.51
C TYR A 440 44.21 50.18 -2.70
N GLN A 441 43.10 50.79 -3.14
CA GLN A 441 42.52 51.99 -2.48
C GLN A 441 42.02 51.71 -1.06
N GLU A 442 41.76 50.45 -0.71
CA GLU A 442 41.28 50.07 0.61
C GLU A 442 42.40 49.79 1.62
N TYR A 443 43.65 49.90 1.20
CA TYR A 443 44.85 49.64 2.00
C TYR A 443 44.87 48.23 2.64
N LEU A 444 44.50 47.21 1.85
CA LEU A 444 44.51 45.79 2.24
C LEU A 444 45.36 44.93 1.29
N CYS A 445 46.39 45.53 0.68
CA CYS A 445 47.20 44.88 -0.34
C CYS A 445 48.70 45.14 -0.16
N SER A 446 49.52 44.33 -0.83
CA SER A 446 50.94 44.57 -1.04
C SER A 446 51.16 44.82 -2.52
N ASN A 447 51.86 45.90 -2.84
CA ASN A 447 52.30 46.20 -4.19
C ASN A 447 53.78 45.83 -4.33
N LEU A 448 54.08 44.93 -5.26
CA LEU A 448 55.39 44.34 -5.46
C LEU A 448 55.88 44.65 -6.87
N GLN A 449 57.02 45.32 -6.97
CA GLN A 449 57.66 45.67 -8.24
C GLN A 449 58.84 44.73 -8.50
N GLN A 450 59.02 44.36 -9.77
CA GLN A 450 60.18 43.59 -10.21
C GLN A 450 61.40 44.51 -10.35
N GLU A 451 62.41 44.29 -9.52
CA GLU A 451 63.74 44.92 -9.59
C GLU A 451 64.79 43.82 -9.79
N ASN A 452 65.52 43.84 -10.91
CA ASN A 452 66.47 42.77 -11.26
C ASN A 452 65.82 41.36 -11.17
N GLN A 453 66.36 40.49 -10.30
CA GLN A 453 65.89 39.12 -10.06
C GLN A 453 64.96 39.00 -8.84
N PHE A 454 64.46 40.12 -8.31
CA PHE A 454 63.65 40.14 -7.10
C PHE A 454 62.35 40.92 -7.28
N PHE A 455 61.29 40.47 -6.61
CA PHE A 455 60.14 41.28 -6.28
C PHE A 455 60.40 41.98 -4.96
N VAL A 456 60.37 43.31 -4.99
CA VAL A 456 60.50 44.15 -3.81
C VAL A 456 59.23 44.93 -3.58
N ARG A 457 59.04 45.39 -2.35
CA ARG A 457 57.92 46.26 -1.98
C ARG A 457 58.08 47.64 -2.65
N TYR A 458 57.07 48.09 -3.39
CA TYR A 458 57.12 49.34 -4.16
C TYR A 458 56.53 50.54 -3.40
N PHE A 459 55.20 50.62 -3.28
CA PHE A 459 54.53 51.65 -2.47
C PHE A 459 53.58 51.06 -1.42
N ASP A 460 53.14 51.89 -0.49
CA ASP A 460 52.31 51.46 0.64
C ASP A 460 50.83 51.35 0.25
N CYS A 461 50.34 50.11 0.23
CA CYS A 461 48.94 49.75 0.05
C CYS A 461 48.38 49.00 1.26
N GLY A 462 48.99 49.18 2.43
CA GLY A 462 48.56 48.59 3.71
C GLY A 462 49.40 47.40 4.18
N ILE A 463 49.75 46.44 3.31
CA ILE A 463 50.67 45.34 3.66
C ILE A 463 52.12 45.81 3.46
N HIS A 464 52.59 46.61 4.41
CA HIS A 464 53.90 47.26 4.34
C HIS A 464 54.72 47.11 5.63
N LYS A 465 54.15 46.58 6.72
CA LYS A 465 54.87 46.39 8.00
C LYS A 465 55.87 45.24 7.88
N GLN A 466 57.16 45.52 8.02
CA GLN A 466 58.19 44.47 8.03
C GLN A 466 58.05 43.64 9.32
N LEU A 467 57.81 42.34 9.17
CA LEU A 467 57.68 41.41 10.30
C LEU A 467 58.88 40.46 10.43
N LYS A 468 59.61 40.19 9.34
CA LYS A 468 60.80 39.32 9.32
C LYS A 468 61.75 39.70 8.18
N GLY A 469 63.06 39.72 8.44
CA GLY A 469 64.11 40.11 7.49
C GLY A 469 64.28 41.64 7.36
N ASP A 470 65.45 42.09 6.88
CA ASP A 470 65.82 43.51 6.86
C ASP A 470 65.13 44.30 5.73
N LYS A 471 65.15 43.77 4.51
CA LYS A 471 64.45 44.31 3.33
C LYS A 471 63.64 43.19 2.69
N PHE A 472 62.34 43.40 2.52
CA PHE A 472 61.49 42.42 1.84
C PHE A 472 61.89 42.25 0.37
N MET A 473 62.34 41.05 0.00
CA MET A 473 62.74 40.70 -1.35
C MET A 473 62.39 39.23 -1.62
N ILE A 474 61.66 38.96 -2.69
CA ILE A 474 61.32 37.59 -3.12
C ILE A 474 62.00 37.34 -4.45
N LYS A 475 62.82 36.28 -4.58
CA LYS A 475 63.40 35.93 -5.89
C LYS A 475 62.30 35.70 -6.93
N LYS A 476 62.51 36.12 -8.17
CA LYS A 476 61.51 36.04 -9.25
C LYS A 476 60.99 34.62 -9.48
N GLU A 477 61.85 33.61 -9.32
CA GLU A 477 61.47 32.20 -9.46
C GLU A 477 60.67 31.63 -8.28
N ASN A 478 60.66 32.31 -7.13
CA ASN A 478 59.98 31.85 -5.93
C ASN A 478 58.48 32.16 -5.95
N ILE A 479 57.74 31.53 -5.04
CA ILE A 479 56.31 31.72 -4.87
C ILE A 479 56.09 32.78 -3.78
N ILE A 480 55.13 33.65 -4.02
CA ILE A 480 54.61 34.59 -3.04
C ILE A 480 53.48 33.88 -2.29
N GLU A 481 53.63 33.69 -0.97
CA GLU A 481 52.58 33.13 -0.13
C GLU A 481 51.84 34.26 0.59
N MET A 482 50.52 34.32 0.43
CA MET A 482 49.66 35.21 1.19
C MET A 482 48.88 34.43 2.25
N ARG A 483 48.94 34.89 3.50
CA ARG A 483 48.23 34.29 4.64
C ARG A 483 47.13 35.21 5.11
N VAL A 484 45.93 34.66 5.34
CA VAL A 484 44.76 35.44 5.74
C VAL A 484 44.02 34.75 6.87
N CYS A 485 43.76 35.47 7.96
CA CYS A 485 42.77 35.12 8.98
C CYS A 485 42.10 36.39 9.48
N LEU A 486 40.83 36.59 9.16
CA LEU A 486 40.16 37.86 9.42
C LEU A 486 39.88 38.07 10.92
N SER A 487 39.49 37.01 11.64
CA SER A 487 39.24 37.08 13.09
C SER A 487 40.50 37.36 13.89
N GLU A 488 41.62 36.73 13.53
CA GLU A 488 42.95 36.96 14.13
C GLU A 488 43.65 38.22 13.57
N GLN A 489 43.04 38.93 12.62
CA GLN A 489 43.57 40.14 11.97
C GLN A 489 44.94 39.91 11.28
N ILE A 490 45.11 38.72 10.72
CA ILE A 490 46.31 38.31 9.98
C ILE A 490 46.07 38.55 8.50
N LEU A 491 46.92 39.38 7.90
CA LEU A 491 47.05 39.54 6.46
C LEU A 491 48.53 39.79 6.17
N GLU A 492 49.18 38.79 5.57
CA GLU A 492 50.64 38.73 5.45
C GLU A 492 51.06 38.25 4.07
N VAL A 493 52.22 38.71 3.61
CA VAL A 493 52.86 38.28 2.36
C VAL A 493 54.28 37.81 2.66
N LEU A 494 54.65 36.62 2.19
CA LEU A 494 55.88 35.90 2.52
C LEU A 494 56.55 35.33 1.28
N ASP A 495 57.86 35.11 1.37
CA ASP A 495 58.65 34.35 0.38
C ASP A 495 58.54 32.84 0.62
N TYR A 496 57.82 32.13 -0.24
CA TYR A 496 57.73 30.66 -0.17
C TYR A 496 58.73 30.01 -1.14
N PRO A 497 59.44 28.94 -0.73
CA PRO A 497 59.34 28.20 0.54
C PRO A 497 60.32 28.63 1.64
N ASN A 498 61.10 29.70 1.43
CA ASN A 498 62.24 30.03 2.29
C ASN A 498 61.84 30.70 3.61
N TYR A 499 60.73 31.43 3.61
CA TYR A 499 60.19 32.17 4.75
C TYR A 499 61.20 33.13 5.40
N GLN A 500 62.14 33.68 4.63
CA GLN A 500 63.15 34.63 5.12
C GLN A 500 62.57 36.02 5.32
N TYR A 501 61.59 36.41 4.52
CA TYR A 501 61.02 37.74 4.44
C TYR A 501 59.50 37.71 4.65
N LYS A 502 59.02 38.61 5.49
CA LYS A 502 57.60 38.67 5.85
C LYS A 502 57.12 40.11 5.96
N LEU A 503 56.08 40.44 5.20
CA LEU A 503 55.30 41.66 5.37
C LEU A 503 53.97 41.34 6.04
N GLY A 504 53.51 42.25 6.88
CA GLY A 504 52.18 42.24 7.48
C GLY A 504 51.41 43.51 7.20
N LEU A 505 50.10 43.42 7.42
CA LEU A 505 49.22 44.58 7.41
C LEU A 505 49.59 45.58 8.52
N GLN A 506 49.65 46.85 8.17
CA GLN A 506 49.84 47.94 9.14
C GLN A 506 48.73 47.96 10.19
N ASP A 507 49.10 48.32 11.42
CA ASP A 507 48.20 48.20 12.57
C ASP A 507 46.93 49.07 12.41
N GLN A 508 47.04 50.25 11.77
CA GLN A 508 45.91 51.15 11.52
C GLN A 508 44.82 50.57 10.59
N TYR A 509 45.14 49.54 9.79
CA TYR A 509 44.19 48.93 8.86
C TYR A 509 43.65 47.58 9.35
N LYS A 510 44.16 47.03 10.46
CA LYS A 510 43.74 45.72 10.97
C LYS A 510 42.26 45.64 11.33
N SER A 511 41.65 46.75 11.77
CA SER A 511 40.20 46.79 12.10
C SER A 511 39.32 46.48 10.88
N LYS A 512 39.76 46.84 9.67
CA LYS A 512 39.04 46.59 8.41
C LYS A 512 38.80 45.10 8.15
N LEU A 513 39.72 44.23 8.57
CA LEU A 513 39.58 42.78 8.40
C LEU A 513 38.38 42.20 9.17
N ARG A 514 38.00 42.81 10.29
CA ARG A 514 36.82 42.40 11.08
C ARG A 514 35.55 43.14 10.67
N GLN A 515 35.71 44.39 10.23
CA GLN A 515 34.61 45.29 9.87
C GLN A 515 33.91 44.89 8.57
N TYR A 516 34.66 44.43 7.56
CA TYR A 516 34.11 44.12 6.24
C TYR A 516 33.69 42.65 6.14
N ASP A 517 32.46 42.41 5.71
CA ASP A 517 31.87 41.07 5.56
C ASP A 517 32.01 40.50 4.13
N ASP A 518 32.51 41.31 3.20
CA ASP A 518 32.60 40.99 1.77
C ASP A 518 34.02 40.98 1.21
N LEU A 519 35.02 40.71 2.06
CA LEU A 519 36.43 40.61 1.65
C LEU A 519 36.68 39.34 0.83
N ARG A 520 37.39 39.52 -0.27
CA ARG A 520 37.76 38.46 -1.23
C ARG A 520 39.25 38.49 -1.50
N PHE A 521 39.81 37.34 -1.89
CA PHE A 521 41.17 37.28 -2.43
C PHE A 521 41.27 38.18 -3.65
N TYR A 522 42.36 38.94 -3.78
CA TYR A 522 42.55 39.94 -4.81
C TYR A 522 43.94 39.88 -5.46
N LEU A 523 43.94 40.01 -6.79
CA LEU A 523 45.10 40.23 -7.63
C LEU A 523 44.88 41.44 -8.54
N GLY A 524 45.82 42.38 -8.54
CA GLY A 524 45.83 43.57 -9.38
C GLY A 524 46.99 43.56 -10.37
N ILE A 525 46.71 43.89 -11.63
CA ILE A 525 47.68 43.87 -12.74
C ILE A 525 47.48 45.10 -13.62
N PHE A 526 48.56 45.81 -13.97
CA PHE A 526 48.51 47.03 -14.81
C PHE A 526 49.08 46.86 -16.22
N TYR A 527 50.14 46.09 -16.39
CA TYR A 527 50.91 46.09 -17.64
C TYR A 527 50.49 44.96 -18.60
N LYS A 528 50.38 45.29 -19.88
CA LYS A 528 50.12 44.32 -20.95
C LYS A 528 51.19 43.22 -20.97
N GLY A 529 50.76 41.97 -21.16
CA GLY A 529 51.63 40.79 -21.22
C GLY A 529 52.03 40.24 -19.84
N SER A 530 51.56 40.86 -18.75
CA SER A 530 51.77 40.35 -17.41
C SER A 530 51.08 39.00 -17.22
N LYS A 531 51.80 38.00 -16.70
CA LYS A 531 51.29 36.65 -16.42
C LYS A 531 51.53 36.25 -14.97
N ILE A 532 50.46 35.81 -14.31
CA ILE A 532 50.45 35.35 -12.92
C ILE A 532 49.76 33.99 -12.86
N ILE A 533 50.23 33.12 -11.97
CA ILE A 533 49.59 31.85 -11.67
C ILE A 533 49.25 31.79 -10.17
N LEU A 534 47.98 31.59 -9.85
CA LEU A 534 47.57 31.13 -8.52
C LEU A 534 47.74 29.60 -8.49
N LYS A 535 48.79 29.15 -7.80
CA LYS A 535 49.23 27.76 -7.68
C LYS A 535 48.40 26.94 -6.71
N ASP A 536 48.00 27.53 -5.60
CA ASP A 536 47.29 26.84 -4.52
C ASP A 536 46.43 27.83 -3.74
N ALA A 537 45.23 27.38 -3.34
CA ALA A 537 44.32 28.09 -2.44
C ALA A 537 43.75 27.06 -1.46
N LYS A 538 44.06 27.21 -0.17
CA LYS A 538 43.67 26.22 0.84
C LYS A 538 43.36 26.83 2.19
N ILE A 539 42.50 26.14 2.93
CA ILE A 539 42.28 26.35 4.36
C ILE A 539 43.24 25.46 5.16
N VAL A 540 43.90 26.03 6.16
CA VAL A 540 44.82 25.32 7.06
C VAL A 540 44.35 25.44 8.51
N GLN A 541 44.80 24.51 9.37
CA GLN A 541 44.50 24.59 10.81
C GLN A 541 45.35 25.65 11.52
N SER A 542 46.61 25.77 11.11
CA SER A 542 47.57 26.74 11.61
C SER A 542 48.51 27.16 10.48
N PHE A 543 49.03 28.38 10.58
CA PHE A 543 50.15 28.80 9.74
C PHE A 543 51.43 28.13 10.27
N LYS A 544 52.24 27.58 9.37
CA LYS A 544 53.56 27.04 9.70
C LYS A 544 54.58 28.16 9.56
N ASP A 545 55.45 28.35 10.54
CA ASP A 545 56.51 29.38 10.49
C ASP A 545 57.79 28.91 9.79
#